data_AF-A0A6J1DYN1-F1
#
_entry.id   AF-A0A6J1DYN1-F1
#
_cell.length_a   1.000
_cell.length_b   1.000
_cell.length_c   1.000
_cell.angle_alpha   90.00
_cell.angle_beta   90.00
_cell.angle_gamma   90.00
#
_symmetry.space_group_name_H-M   'P 1'
#
loop_
_entity.id
_entity.type
_entity.pdbx_description
1 polymer ?
#
loop_
_entity_poly.entity_id
_entity_poly.type
_entity_poly.pdbx_seq_one_letter_code
_entity_poly.pdbx_strand_id
1 'polypeptide(L)'
;MGRDIGSPEKVIASLGPFVTGNSYDPEELLEASVEKLGDQTYYKYTLETPYALTGTHNLAKATAKGSTVVLFVASANDKQWPASEKILRTMLDSFQL
;
A
#
# COMPACT_ATOMS: atom_id res chain seq x y z
N MET A 1 -15.09 16.00 7.13
CA MET A 1 -14.76 16.17 5.69
C MET A 1 -13.34 15.65 5.49
N GLY A 2 -13.21 14.35 5.23
CA GLY A 2 -11.91 13.70 5.07
C GLY A 2 -11.12 14.28 3.92
N ARG A 3 -9.86 14.63 4.19
CA ARG A 3 -8.94 15.16 3.17
C ARG A 3 -8.65 14.04 2.16
N ASP A 4 -9.18 14.20 0.97
CA ASP A 4 -8.74 13.45 -0.19
C ASP A 4 -7.32 13.92 -0.53
N ILE A 5 -6.33 13.03 -0.50
CA ILE A 5 -4.94 13.33 -0.89
C ILE A 5 -4.71 13.16 -2.39
N GLY A 6 -5.79 12.95 -3.14
CA GLY A 6 -5.80 12.79 -4.58
C GLY A 6 -6.23 11.39 -4.97
N SER A 7 -6.25 11.17 -6.28
CA SER A 7 -6.60 9.87 -6.86
C SER A 7 -5.60 8.78 -6.42
N PRO A 8 -6.07 7.55 -6.16
CA PRO A 8 -5.22 6.43 -5.73
C PRO A 8 -3.97 6.27 -6.60
N GLU A 9 -4.07 6.54 -7.90
CA GLU A 9 -2.98 6.45 -8.88
C GLU A 9 -1.89 7.48 -8.63
N LYS A 10 -2.25 8.72 -8.26
CA LYS A 10 -1.26 9.77 -7.92
C LYS A 10 -0.57 9.48 -6.60
N VAL A 11 -1.33 8.96 -5.65
CA VAL A 11 -0.81 8.59 -4.33
C VAL A 11 0.19 7.45 -4.48
N ILE A 12 -0.15 6.35 -5.18
CA ILE A 12 0.80 5.26 -5.41
C ILE A 12 1.95 5.66 -6.32
N ALA A 13 1.76 6.52 -7.32
CA ALA A 13 2.89 7.00 -8.13
C ALA A 13 3.92 7.77 -7.30
N SER A 14 3.48 8.51 -6.27
CA SER A 14 4.36 9.25 -5.37
C SER A 14 4.97 8.35 -4.29
N LEU A 15 4.21 7.35 -3.83
CA LEU A 15 4.58 6.47 -2.72
C LEU A 15 5.26 5.18 -3.17
N GLY A 16 5.11 4.80 -4.43
CA GLY A 16 5.53 3.52 -4.97
C GLY A 16 7.04 3.28 -4.84
N PRO A 17 7.93 4.28 -5.04
CA PRO A 17 9.34 4.14 -4.69
C PRO A 17 9.63 3.72 -3.25
N PHE A 18 8.78 4.12 -2.29
CA PHE A 18 8.90 3.71 -0.89
C PHE A 18 8.34 2.31 -0.63
N VAL A 19 7.49 1.81 -1.53
CA VAL A 19 6.93 0.45 -1.49
C VAL A 19 7.90 -0.55 -2.14
N THR A 20 8.34 -0.27 -3.36
CA THR A 20 9.21 -1.14 -4.17
C THR A 20 10.70 -0.99 -3.82
N GLY A 21 11.07 0.11 -3.17
CA GLY A 21 12.47 0.48 -2.92
C GLY A 21 13.21 0.97 -4.17
N ASN A 22 12.54 1.14 -5.31
CA ASN A 22 13.12 1.67 -6.56
C ASN A 22 12.14 2.60 -7.31
N SER A 23 11.82 2.35 -8.58
CA SER A 23 10.79 3.01 -9.36
C SER A 23 9.47 2.24 -9.26
N TYR A 24 8.35 2.96 -9.26
CA TYR A 24 7.03 2.36 -9.37
C TYR A 24 6.72 2.04 -10.83
N ASP A 25 6.33 0.79 -11.10
CA ASP A 25 5.75 0.40 -12.37
C ASP A 25 4.24 0.16 -12.21
N PRO A 26 3.37 0.85 -12.99
CA PRO A 26 1.93 0.59 -12.99
C PRO A 26 1.55 -0.85 -13.33
N GLU A 27 2.39 -1.59 -14.06
CA GLU A 27 2.15 -3.02 -14.36
C GLU A 27 2.31 -3.91 -13.11
N GLU A 28 3.05 -3.46 -12.10
CA GLU A 28 3.22 -4.17 -10.82
C GLU A 28 2.00 -3.98 -9.90
N LEU A 29 1.10 -3.03 -10.19
CA LEU A 29 -0.10 -2.80 -9.42
C LEU A 29 -1.18 -3.84 -9.78
N LEU A 30 -1.40 -4.80 -8.89
CA LEU A 30 -2.44 -5.81 -9.06
C LEU A 30 -3.83 -5.25 -8.73
N GLU A 31 -3.92 -4.52 -7.63
CA GLU A 31 -5.20 -4.02 -7.13
C GLU A 31 -5.01 -2.70 -6.41
N ALA A 32 -5.92 -1.75 -6.66
CA ALA A 32 -6.05 -0.53 -5.90
C ALA A 32 -7.49 -0.38 -5.43
N SER A 33 -7.68 -0.13 -4.15
CA SER A 33 -9.00 0.12 -3.57
C SER A 33 -8.95 1.30 -2.61
N VAL A 34 -10.07 2.02 -2.54
CA VAL A 34 -10.22 3.18 -1.65
C VAL A 34 -11.33 2.87 -0.66
N GLU A 35 -10.99 2.91 0.61
CA GLU A 35 -11.92 2.71 1.72
C GLU A 35 -12.05 3.99 2.53
N LYS A 36 -13.28 4.43 2.77
CA LYS A 36 -13.55 5.51 3.72
C LYS A 36 -13.97 4.90 5.06
N LEU A 37 -13.17 5.15 6.09
CA LEU A 37 -13.50 4.85 7.48
C LEU A 37 -13.73 6.17 8.22
N GLY A 38 -14.99 6.49 8.49
CA GLY A 38 -15.40 7.73 9.12
C GLY A 38 -15.00 8.96 8.31
N ASP A 39 -14.18 9.83 8.90
CA ASP A 39 -13.64 11.03 8.27
C ASP A 39 -12.30 10.81 7.58
N GLN A 40 -11.83 9.56 7.44
CA GLN A 40 -10.51 9.26 6.92
C GLN A 40 -10.59 8.33 5.70
N THR A 41 -9.84 8.69 4.66
CA THR A 41 -9.72 7.89 3.45
C THR A 41 -8.44 7.05 3.54
N TYR A 42 -8.59 5.76 3.30
CA TYR A 42 -7.52 4.78 3.21
C TYR A 42 -7.43 4.29 1.77
N TYR A 43 -6.22 4.30 1.23
CA TYR A 43 -5.92 3.82 -0.10
C TYR A 43 -5.12 2.53 0.08
N LYS A 44 -5.67 1.40 -0.34
CA LYS A 44 -5.02 0.10 -0.28
C LYS A 44 -4.50 -0.26 -1.66
N TYR A 45 -3.31 -0.82 -1.69
CA TYR A 45 -2.64 -1.24 -2.90
C TYR A 45 -2.03 -2.62 -2.69
N THR A 46 -2.25 -3.50 -3.65
CA THR A 46 -1.58 -4.79 -3.76
C THR A 46 -0.66 -4.72 -4.95
N LEU A 47 0.64 -4.92 -4.73
CA LEU A 47 1.64 -4.91 -5.77
C LEU A 47 2.39 -6.24 -5.82
N GLU A 48 2.65 -6.72 -7.03
CA GLU A 48 3.60 -7.79 -7.31
C GLU A 48 4.79 -7.20 -8.04
N THR A 49 5.90 -7.13 -7.32
CA THR A 49 7.10 -6.40 -7.72
C THR A 49 8.26 -7.39 -7.75
N PRO A 50 8.32 -8.29 -8.74
CA PRO A 50 9.31 -9.36 -8.78
C PRO A 50 10.77 -8.85 -8.79
N TYR A 51 10.95 -7.58 -9.16
CA TYR A 51 12.26 -6.90 -9.24
C TYR A 51 12.50 -5.89 -8.11
N ALA A 52 11.57 -5.71 -7.18
CA ALA A 52 11.75 -4.81 -6.04
C ALA A 52 12.82 -5.32 -5.08
N LEU A 53 13.48 -4.36 -4.41
CA LEU A 53 14.52 -4.66 -3.42
C LEU A 53 13.92 -5.08 -2.06
N THR A 54 12.65 -4.77 -1.83
CA THR A 54 11.94 -4.95 -0.54
C THR A 54 11.20 -6.29 -0.42
N GLY A 55 10.94 -6.98 -1.54
CA GLY A 55 10.17 -8.22 -1.61
C GLY A 55 9.41 -8.34 -2.93
N THR A 56 9.00 -9.56 -3.30
CA THR A 56 8.26 -9.82 -4.54
C THR A 56 6.77 -9.53 -4.41
N HIS A 57 6.21 -9.64 -3.20
CA HIS A 57 4.84 -9.27 -2.90
C HIS A 57 4.80 -8.13 -1.90
N ASN A 58 4.06 -7.06 -2.24
CA ASN A 58 3.95 -5.86 -1.44
C ASN A 58 2.49 -5.48 -1.23
N LEU A 59 2.12 -5.29 0.03
CA LEU A 59 0.85 -4.71 0.44
C LEU A 59 1.11 -3.32 1.00
N ALA A 60 0.47 -2.31 0.43
CA ALA A 60 0.59 -0.94 0.88
C ALA A 60 -0.76 -0.37 1.28
N LYS A 61 -0.79 0.40 2.36
CA LYS A 61 -1.96 1.17 2.79
C LYS A 61 -1.54 2.58 3.13
N ALA A 62 -2.04 3.54 2.37
CA ALA A 62 -1.79 4.96 2.57
C ALA A 62 -3.01 5.64 3.18
N THR A 63 -2.79 6.61 4.04
CA THR A 63 -3.84 7.48 4.56
C THR A 63 -3.31 8.86 4.90
N ALA A 64 -4.21 9.83 4.94
CA ALA A 64 -3.88 11.22 5.23
C ALA A 64 -4.54 11.66 6.53
N LYS A 65 -3.74 12.16 7.47
CA LYS A 65 -4.22 12.74 8.72
C LYS A 65 -3.59 14.12 8.90
N GLY A 66 -4.40 15.17 8.82
CA GLY A 66 -3.85 16.51 8.91
C GLY A 66 -2.97 16.84 7.70
N SER A 67 -1.79 17.39 7.95
CA SER A 67 -0.73 17.61 6.97
C SER A 67 0.20 16.41 6.77
N THR A 68 -0.06 15.27 7.44
CA THR A 68 0.80 14.08 7.39
C THR A 68 0.16 12.99 6.55
N VAL A 69 0.95 12.40 5.65
CA VAL A 69 0.62 11.16 4.95
C VAL A 69 1.33 10.03 5.66
N VAL A 70 0.59 8.98 6.00
CA VAL A 70 1.15 7.77 6.57
C VAL A 70 1.00 6.65 5.56
N LEU A 71 2.12 6.02 5.24
CA LEU A 71 2.20 4.86 4.37
C LEU A 71 2.64 3.68 5.22
N PHE A 72 1.79 2.66 5.26
CA PHE A 72 2.13 1.35 5.80
C PHE A 72 2.49 0.44 4.62
N VAL A 73 3.65 -0.20 4.68
CA VAL A 73 4.11 -1.17 3.68
C VAL A 73 4.43 -2.49 4.38
N ALA A 74 3.86 -3.56 3.87
CA ALA A 74 4.15 -4.93 4.27
C ALA A 74 4.65 -5.70 3.06
N SER A 75 5.92 -6.09 3.09
CA SER A 75 6.58 -6.83 2.01
C SER A 75 6.90 -8.26 2.43
N ALA A 76 6.87 -9.19 1.48
CA ALA A 76 7.33 -10.55 1.66
C ALA A 76 7.84 -11.13 0.34
N ASN A 77 8.72 -12.11 0.41
CA ASN A 77 9.16 -12.86 -0.77
C ASN A 77 8.26 -14.08 -1.04
N ASP A 78 8.40 -14.70 -2.21
CA ASP A 78 7.60 -15.85 -2.65
C ASP A 78 7.61 -17.03 -1.66
N LYS A 79 8.70 -17.21 -0.89
CA LYS A 79 8.79 -18.30 0.10
C LYS A 79 7.97 -17.97 1.36
N GLN A 80 7.91 -16.71 1.74
CA GLN A 80 7.20 -16.24 2.93
C GLN A 80 5.72 -15.98 2.65
N TRP A 81 5.37 -15.60 1.42
CA TRP A 81 4.04 -15.17 1.04
C TRP A 81 2.95 -16.19 1.37
N PRO A 82 3.04 -17.48 1.03
CA PRO A 82 1.98 -18.45 1.32
C PRO A 82 1.67 -18.60 2.81
N ALA A 83 2.68 -18.43 3.67
CA ALA A 83 2.52 -18.53 5.12
C ALA A 83 2.13 -17.18 5.77
N SER A 84 2.51 -16.06 5.16
CA SER A 84 2.42 -14.73 5.76
C SER A 84 1.28 -13.89 5.19
N GLU A 85 0.79 -14.17 3.97
CA GLU A 85 -0.20 -13.36 3.25
C GLU A 85 -1.40 -13.04 4.14
N LYS A 86 -1.99 -14.06 4.76
CA LYS A 86 -3.16 -13.89 5.64
C LYS A 86 -2.86 -12.94 6.82
N ILE A 87 -1.67 -13.06 7.41
CA ILE A 87 -1.24 -12.23 8.53
C ILE A 87 -0.98 -10.80 8.05
N LEU A 88 -0.26 -10.62 6.94
CA LEU A 88 0.06 -9.31 6.37
C LEU A 88 -1.20 -8.56 5.93
N ARG A 89 -2.17 -9.26 5.31
CA ARG A 89 -3.49 -8.70 4.98
C ARG A 89 -4.25 -8.30 6.25
N THR A 90 -4.22 -9.12 7.30
CA THR A 90 -4.85 -8.78 8.58
C THR A 90 -4.19 -7.55 9.24
N MET A 91 -2.86 -7.43 9.18
CA MET A 91 -2.13 -6.24 9.64
C MET A 91 -2.52 -5.01 8.84
N LEU A 92 -2.60 -5.12 7.51
CA LEU A 92 -3.03 -4.05 6.61
C LEU A 92 -4.47 -3.60 6.92
N ASP A 93 -5.40 -4.54 7.13
CA ASP A 93 -6.80 -4.24 7.40
C ASP A 93 -7.00 -3.60 8.77
N SER A 94 -6.29 -4.10 9.80
CA SER A 94 -6.32 -3.55 11.16
C SER A 94 -5.62 -2.19 11.31
N PHE A 95 -4.77 -1.80 10.36
CA PHE A 95 -4.11 -0.51 10.38
C PHE A 95 -5.11 0.64 10.22
N GLN A 96 -5.30 1.41 11.30
CA GLN A 96 -6.15 2.59 11.38
C GLN A 96 -5.44 3.64 12.27
N LEU A 97 -5.59 4.93 11.94
CA LEU A 97 -4.97 6.06 12.64
C LEU A 97 -5.95 6.88 13.50
#